data_AF-A0A2E0FBC5-F1
#
_entry.id   AF-A0A2E0FBC5-F1
#
_cell.length_a   1.000
_cell.length_b   1.000
_cell.length_c   1.000
_cell.angle_alpha   90.00
_cell.angle_beta   90.00
_cell.angle_gamma   90.00
#
_symmetry.space_group_name_H-M   'P 1'
#
loop_
_entity.id
_entity.type
_entity.pdbx_description
1 polymer ?
#
loop_
_entity_poly.entity_id
_entity_poly.type
_entity_poly.pdbx_seq_one_letter_code
_entity_poly.pdbx_strand_id
1 'polypeptide(L)' 'MTTERDIIKIRVHDGIVGLLYLGSIALADQFNVEWIWVAVGVAVLQIISPLTKFCPVYTVLNKLMPDTEPVQNGK' A
#
# COMPACT_ATOMS: atom_id res chain seq x y z
N MET A 1 -10.07 12.18 16.97
CA MET A 1 -9.10 11.34 17.74
C MET A 1 -8.93 10.09 16.93
N THR A 2 -7.70 9.74 16.55
CA THR A 2 -7.41 8.52 15.78
C THR A 2 -7.86 7.32 16.59
N THR A 3 -8.77 6.51 16.06
CA THR A 3 -9.29 5.34 16.75
C THR A 3 -8.30 4.17 16.65
N GLU A 4 -8.43 3.17 17.53
CA GLU A 4 -7.62 1.94 17.45
C GLU A 4 -7.71 1.30 16.07
N ARG A 5 -8.90 1.31 15.46
CA ARG A 5 -9.10 0.70 14.15
C ARG A 5 -8.47 1.50 13.01
N ASP A 6 -8.36 2.82 13.13
CA ASP A 6 -7.63 3.64 12.16
C ASP A 6 -6.13 3.29 12.16
N ILE A 7 -5.57 3.00 13.35
CA ILE A 7 -4.20 2.51 13.49
C ILE A 7 -4.06 1.13 12.84
N ILE A 8 -5.02 0.22 13.04
CA ILE A 8 -5.03 -1.09 12.39
C ILE A 8 -5.05 -0.95 10.87
N LYS A 9 -5.87 -0.04 10.32
CA LYS A 9 -5.90 0.24 8.87
C LYS A 9 -4.52 0.61 8.35
N ILE A 10 -3.81 1.52 9.02
CA ILE A 10 -2.46 1.92 8.60
C ILE A 10 -1.49 0.74 8.66
N ARG A 11 -1.53 -0.06 9.74
CA ARG A 11 -0.66 -1.26 9.86
C ARG A 11 -0.93 -2.30 8.78
N VAL A 12 -2.20 -2.53 8.42
CA VAL A 12 -2.56 -3.46 7.35
C VAL A 12 -2.05 -2.93 6.01
N HIS A 13 -2.19 -1.63 5.74
CA HIS A 13 -1.60 -1.01 4.55
C HIS A 13 -0.09 -1.25 4.50
N ASP A 14 0.64 -0.96 5.58
CA ASP A 14 2.10 -1.11 5.64
C ASP A 14 2.52 -2.57 5.49
N GLY A 15 1.75 -3.50 6.05
CA GLY A 15 1.97 -4.94 5.86
C GLY A 15 1.79 -5.39 4.40
N ILE A 16 0.76 -4.90 3.71
CA ILE A 16 0.54 -5.21 2.29
C ILE A 16 1.67 -4.65 1.43
N VAL A 17 2.05 -3.40 1.65
CA VAL A 17 3.16 -2.76 0.92
C VAL A 17 4.48 -3.50 1.18
N GLY A 18 4.77 -3.85 2.43
CA GLY A 18 5.96 -4.62 2.80
C GLY A 18 6.00 -6.00 2.13
N LEU A 19 4.87 -6.70 2.07
CA LEU A 19 4.77 -7.99 1.37
C LEU A 19 5.01 -7.85 -0.13
N LEU A 20 4.53 -6.78 -0.77
CA LEU A 20 4.80 -6.54 -2.20
C LEU A 20 6.30 -6.30 -2.47
N TYR A 21 6.99 -5.56 -1.60
CA TYR A 21 8.43 -5.36 -1.71
C TYR A 21 9.21 -6.66 -1.52
N LEU A 22 8.94 -7.39 -0.44
CA LEU A 22 9.61 -8.65 -0.15
C LEU A 22 9.31 -9.71 -1.22
N GLY A 23 8.06 -9.78 -1.68
CA GLY A 23 7.66 -10.64 -2.79
C GLY A 23 8.40 -10.29 -4.07
N SER A 24 8.47 -9.01 -4.45
CA SER A 24 9.21 -8.55 -5.63
C SER A 24 10.68 -8.97 -5.58
N ILE A 25 11.35 -8.79 -4.43
CA ILE A 25 12.76 -9.18 -4.26
C ILE A 25 12.92 -10.70 -4.30
N ALA A 26 12.05 -11.45 -3.61
CA ALA A 26 12.10 -12.91 -3.60
C ALA A 26 11.88 -13.49 -5.01
N LEU A 27 10.95 -12.94 -5.79
CA LEU A 27 10.73 -13.35 -7.18
C LEU A 27 11.91 -12.95 -8.07
N ALA A 28 12.54 -11.81 -7.80
CA ALA A 28 13.74 -11.38 -8.53
C ALA A 28 14.93 -12.33 -8.32
N ASP A 29 15.10 -12.81 -7.09
CA ASP A 29 16.14 -13.77 -6.70
C ASP A 29 15.88 -15.18 -7.28
N GLN A 30 14.62 -15.64 -7.26
CA GLN A 30 14.28 -17.01 -7.69
C GLN A 30 14.07 -17.18 -9.19
N PHE A 31 13.59 -16.14 -9.89
CA PHE A 31 13.16 -16.27 -11.29
C PHE A 31 13.92 -15.34 -12.24
N ASN A 32 13.83 -14.02 -12.05
CA ASN A 32 14.45 -13.02 -12.93
C ASN A 32 14.44 -11.62 -12.30
N VAL A 33 15.55 -10.87 -12.42
CA VAL A 33 15.66 -9.48 -11.94
C VAL A 33 14.53 -8.54 -12.40
N GLU A 34 13.87 -8.83 -13.52
CA GLU A 34 12.70 -8.07 -14.00
C GLU A 34 11.58 -7.95 -12.96
N TRP A 35 11.46 -8.89 -12.02
CA TRP A 35 10.48 -8.80 -10.93
C TRP A 35 10.69 -7.59 -10.01
N ILE A 36 11.87 -6.94 -10.05
CA ILE A 36 12.15 -5.66 -9.37
C ILE A 36 11.18 -4.55 -9.81
N TRP A 37 10.63 -4.61 -11.02
CA TRP A 37 9.70 -3.60 -11.53
C TRP A 37 8.41 -3.51 -10.70
N VAL A 38 8.03 -4.59 -9.99
CA VAL A 38 6.93 -4.56 -9.04
C VAL A 38 7.24 -3.62 -7.87
N ALA A 39 8.40 -3.77 -7.23
CA ALA A 39 8.86 -2.87 -6.17
C ALA A 39 8.98 -1.42 -6.67
N VAL A 40 9.51 -1.21 -7.87
CA VAL A 40 9.60 0.13 -8.48
C VAL A 40 8.21 0.74 -8.67
N GLY A 41 7.25 -0.01 -9.20
CA GLY A 41 5.88 0.46 -9.38
C GLY A 41 5.20 0.83 -8.05
N VAL A 42 5.36 0.00 -7.02
CA VAL A 42 4.87 0.29 -5.67
C VAL A 42 5.51 1.56 -5.11
N ALA A 43 6.83 1.73 -5.26
CA ALA A 43 7.56 2.90 -4.79
C ALA A 43 7.08 4.19 -5.48
N VAL A 44 6.93 4.17 -6.80
CA VAL A 44 6.42 5.31 -7.58
C VAL A 44 5.02 5.70 -7.10
N LEU A 45 4.13 4.71 -6.92
CA LEU A 45 2.78 4.96 -6.41
C LEU A 45 2.82 5.57 -5.00
N GLN A 46 3.67 5.07 -4.10
CA GLN A 46 3.80 5.62 -2.75
C GLN A 46 4.27 7.08 -2.76
N ILE A 47 5.23 7.43 -3.62
CA ILE A 47 5.76 8.81 -3.75
C ILE A 47 4.69 9.75 -4.32
N ILE A 48 3.89 9.29 -5.29
CA ILE A 48 2.85 10.11 -5.93
C ILE A 48 1.60 10.21 -5.05
N SER A 49 1.32 9.20 -4.22
CA SER A 49 0.08 9.09 -3.43
C SER A 49 -0.23 10.29 -2.52
N PRO A 50 0.72 11.00 -1.89
CA PRO A 50 0.40 12.17 -1.08
C PRO A 50 -0.07 13.36 -1.93
N LEU A 51 0.39 13.43 -3.19
CA LEU A 51 0.02 14.48 -4.15
C LEU A 51 -1.34 14.20 -4.78
N THR A 52 -1.58 12.96 -5.22
CA THR A 52 -2.83 12.56 -5.86
C THR A 52 -3.92 12.18 -4.86
N LYS A 53 -3.55 12.00 -3.59
CA LYS A 53 -4.39 11.44 -2.52
C LYS A 53 -5.01 10.10 -2.90
N PHE A 54 -4.32 9.36 -3.78
CA PHE A 54 -4.74 8.07 -4.30
C PHE A 54 -3.66 7.03 -4.02
N CYS A 55 -4.01 6.04 -3.21
CA CYS A 55 -3.29 4.79 -3.08
C CYS A 55 -4.29 3.65 -3.33
N PRO A 56 -4.02 2.74 -4.28
CA PRO A 56 -4.90 1.60 -4.55
C PRO A 56 -5.19 0.77 -3.29
N VAL A 57 -4.19 0.58 -2.44
CA VAL A 57 -4.31 -0.19 -1.19
C VAL A 57 -5.29 0.50 -0.24
N TYR A 58 -5.14 1.80 0.02
CA TYR A 58 -6.09 2.53 0.87
C TYR A 58 -7.48 2.63 0.25
N THR A 59 -7.61 2.67 -1.08
CA THR A 59 -8.91 2.65 -1.76
C THR A 59 -9.67 1.36 -1.46
N VAL A 60 -8.99 0.22 -1.55
CA VAL A 60 -9.57 -1.09 -1.18
C VAL A 60 -9.85 -1.15 0.32
N LEU A 61 -8.90 -0.70 1.15
CA LEU A 61 -9.00 -0.81 2.60
C LEU A 61 -10.11 0.08 3.19
N ASN A 62 -10.37 1.24 2.58
CA ASN A 62 -11.52 2.09 2.93
C ASN A 62 -12.86 1.40 2.63
N LYS A 63 -12.92 0.52 1.62
CA LYS A 63 -14.13 -0.25 1.30
C LYS A 63 -14.32 -1.44 2.25
N LEU A 64 -13.21 -2.08 2.65
CA LEU A 64 -13.23 -3.22 3.57
C LEU A 64 -13.43 -2.80 5.04
N MET A 65 -12.96 -1.61 5.41
CA MET A 65 -13.08 -1.03 6.75
C MET A 65 -13.86 0.30 6.69
N PRO A 66 -15.15 0.29 6.33
CA PRO A 66 -15.93 1.53 6.12
C PRO A 66 -16.15 2.35 7.40
N ASP A 67 -15.96 1.72 8.55
CA ASP A 67 -16.17 2.24 9.89
C ASP A 67 -14.94 3.02 10.45
N THR A 68 -13.89 3.19 9.65
CA THR A 68 -12.64 3.91 10.00
C THR A 68 -12.52 5.19 9.18
N GLU A 69 -11.76 6.18 9.66
CA GLU A 69 -11.48 7.40 8.91
C GLU A 69 -10.74 7.08 7.59
N PRO A 70 -11.16 7.65 6.46
CA PRO A 70 -10.55 7.35 5.17
C PRO A 70 -9.22 8.11 4.99
N VAL A 71 -8.10 7.35 4.98
CA VAL A 71 -6.73 7.91 5.01
C VAL A 71 -6.29 8.50 3.66
N GLN A 72 -6.79 8.00 2.53
CA GLN A 72 -6.60 8.57 1.18
C GLN A 72 -7.83 8.23 0.32
N ASN A 73 -8.66 9.22 -0.02
CA ASN A 73 -9.96 9.05 -0.67
C ASN A 73 -10.11 9.80 -2.00
N GLY A 74 -9.01 10.34 -2.56
CA GLY A 74 -9.02 11.09 -3.81
C GLY A 74 -9.63 12.49 -3.76
N LYS A 75 -9.99 13.02 -2.57
CA LYS A 75 -10.41 14.42 -2.37
C LYS A 75 -9.29 15.27 -1.81
#